data_AF-A0A819Y6H4-F1
#
_entry.id   AF-A0A819Y6H4-F1
#
_cell.length_a   1.000
_cell.length_b   1.000
_cell.length_c   1.000
_cell.angle_alpha   90.00
_cell.angle_beta   90.00
_cell.angle_gamma   90.00
#
_symmetry.space_group_name_H-M   'P 1'
#
loop_
_entity.id
_entity.type
_entity.pdbx_description
1 polymer ?
#
loop_
_entity_poly.entity_id
_entity_poly.type
_entity_poly.pdbx_seq_one_letter_code
_entity_poly.pdbx_strand_id
1 'polypeptide(L)'
;GVFQALTNDQQPDCDPTIKSPSNNGDCGNFAIATPFLVTFVIITSLVVINMYIAVILENFSQAQEDVEQGLTDDDYDMYYEKWQVFDPSGLQFIRYDQLSDFVDGLEAPLRVSKPNKLLFVVMNLPICENDRMHCVDILDALTKNFLGKPDLLGENSLGGEPPIDIKKDRPKDYHPVTTTLQRQREIYLSRLGLNGFRTNLQRSRNQQLLLEKSTISQTD
;
A
#
# COMPACT_ATOMS: atom_id res chain seq x y z
N GLY A 1 33.47 -41.59 24.40
CA GLY A 1 33.16 -40.31 23.70
C GLY A 1 34.03 -39.18 24.24
N VAL A 2 34.03 -38.01 23.60
CA VAL A 2 34.94 -36.89 23.96
C VAL A 2 34.79 -36.45 25.43
N PHE A 3 33.57 -36.46 25.97
CA PHE A 3 33.32 -36.15 27.38
C PHE A 3 34.10 -37.06 28.34
N GLN A 4 33.99 -38.38 28.15
CA GLN A 4 34.63 -39.37 29.00
C GLN A 4 36.16 -39.26 28.99
N ALA A 5 36.74 -38.98 27.82
CA ALA A 5 38.18 -38.79 27.69
C ALA A 5 38.70 -37.55 28.46
N LEU A 6 37.89 -36.51 28.63
CA LEU A 6 38.27 -35.28 29.31
C LEU A 6 37.98 -35.30 30.82
N THR A 7 37.12 -36.22 31.28
CA THR A 7 36.70 -36.33 32.68
C THR A 7 37.40 -37.41 33.48
N ASN A 8 38.07 -38.36 32.83
CA ASN A 8 38.74 -39.48 33.51
C ASN A 8 39.99 -39.00 34.27
N ASP A 9 39.96 -39.07 35.59
CA ASP A 9 41.04 -38.62 36.48
C ASP A 9 41.58 -39.72 37.43
N GLN A 10 41.12 -40.98 37.28
CA GLN A 10 41.49 -42.11 38.14
C GLN A 10 42.00 -43.34 37.34
N GLN A 11 42.96 -44.07 37.92
CA GLN A 11 43.40 -45.38 37.42
C GLN A 11 42.28 -46.43 37.54
N PRO A 12 42.14 -47.38 36.59
CA PRO A 12 43.03 -47.70 35.47
C PRO A 12 42.77 -46.90 34.18
N ASP A 13 41.82 -45.95 34.19
CA ASP A 13 41.36 -45.25 32.99
C ASP A 13 42.29 -44.12 32.51
N CYS A 14 43.25 -43.71 33.34
CA CYS A 14 44.35 -42.81 32.98
C CYS A 14 45.62 -43.07 33.81
N ASP A 15 46.79 -42.67 33.30
CA ASP A 15 48.10 -42.82 33.96
C ASP A 15 48.85 -41.46 34.04
N PRO A 16 48.98 -40.90 35.26
CA PRO A 16 49.67 -39.62 35.46
C PRO A 16 51.18 -39.69 35.26
N THR A 17 51.77 -40.90 35.13
CA THR A 17 53.22 -41.12 35.06
C THR A 17 53.75 -41.32 33.65
N ILE A 18 52.87 -41.40 32.65
CA ILE A 18 53.27 -41.47 31.24
C ILE A 18 54.02 -40.20 30.86
N LYS A 19 55.28 -40.36 30.43
CA LYS A 19 56.09 -39.28 29.85
C LYS A 19 55.60 -38.94 28.45
N SER A 20 54.49 -38.21 28.38
CA SER A 20 54.05 -37.51 27.18
C SER A 20 54.98 -36.32 26.91
N PRO A 21 55.20 -35.89 25.65
CA PRO A 21 56.02 -34.72 25.33
C PRO A 21 55.59 -33.40 26.04
N SER A 22 54.40 -33.36 26.65
CA SER A 22 53.89 -32.25 27.48
C SER A 22 54.10 -32.42 29.01
N ASN A 23 54.82 -33.45 29.45
CA ASN A 23 55.23 -33.71 30.85
C ASN A 23 54.13 -33.88 31.92
N ASN A 24 52.84 -34.02 31.56
CA ASN A 24 51.72 -34.02 32.53
C ASN A 24 50.72 -35.20 32.37
N GLY A 25 51.19 -36.42 32.15
CA GLY A 25 50.33 -37.62 32.04
C GLY A 25 49.26 -37.54 30.93
N ASP A 26 48.29 -38.45 30.95
CA ASP A 26 47.14 -38.49 30.03
C ASP A 26 45.76 -38.34 30.72
N CYS A 27 45.76 -38.04 32.02
CA CYS A 27 44.54 -37.85 32.81
C CYS A 27 43.81 -36.53 32.47
N GLY A 28 42.48 -36.60 32.39
CA GLY A 28 41.59 -35.47 32.30
C GLY A 28 41.35 -34.79 33.66
N ASN A 29 40.54 -33.73 33.66
CA ASN A 29 40.14 -33.03 34.88
C ASN A 29 38.64 -32.77 34.86
N PHE A 30 37.90 -33.51 35.68
CA PHE A 30 36.44 -33.41 35.76
C PHE A 30 35.95 -31.99 36.11
N ALA A 31 36.63 -31.30 37.03
CA ALA A 31 36.24 -29.99 37.53
C ALA A 31 36.37 -28.87 36.49
N ILE A 32 37.28 -29.02 35.51
CA ILE A 32 37.50 -28.05 34.43
C ILE A 32 36.77 -28.48 33.15
N ALA A 33 36.82 -29.77 32.81
CA ALA A 33 36.21 -30.32 31.60
C ALA A 33 34.68 -30.17 31.59
N THR A 34 34.03 -30.40 32.74
CA THR A 34 32.57 -30.31 32.85
C THR A 34 32.05 -28.90 32.54
N PRO A 35 32.47 -27.82 33.25
CA PRO A 35 32.00 -26.48 32.93
C PRO A 35 32.44 -25.98 31.55
N PHE A 36 33.61 -26.41 31.06
CA PHE A 36 34.07 -26.08 29.71
C PHE A 36 33.14 -26.65 28.63
N LEU A 37 32.82 -27.94 28.70
CA LEU A 37 31.94 -28.60 27.73
C LEU A 37 30.50 -28.09 27.85
N VAL A 38 30.00 -27.85 29.06
CA VAL A 38 28.66 -27.27 29.28
C VAL A 38 28.57 -25.88 28.65
N THR A 39 29.57 -25.02 28.89
CA THR A 39 29.63 -23.67 28.30
C THR A 39 29.72 -23.74 26.79
N PHE A 40 30.56 -24.64 26.26
CA PHE A 40 30.68 -24.86 24.82
C PHE A 40 29.36 -25.29 24.18
N VAL A 41 28.65 -26.25 24.77
CA VAL A 41 27.34 -26.69 24.28
C VAL A 41 26.31 -25.55 24.33
N ILE A 42 26.29 -24.77 25.40
CA ILE A 42 25.36 -23.62 25.51
C ILE A 42 25.67 -22.57 24.44
N ILE A 43 26.93 -22.15 24.30
CA ILE A 43 27.33 -21.13 23.31
C ILE A 43 27.05 -21.61 21.89
N THR A 44 27.45 -22.83 21.55
CA THR A 44 27.21 -23.39 20.20
C THR A 44 25.74 -23.54 19.89
N SER A 45 24.92 -23.98 20.87
CA SER A 45 23.46 -24.05 20.71
C SER A 45 22.86 -22.67 20.47
N LEU A 46 23.29 -21.63 21.20
CA LEU A 46 22.82 -20.26 20.98
C LEU A 46 23.20 -19.74 19.59
N VAL A 47 24.42 -20.02 19.11
CA VAL A 47 24.85 -19.62 17.77
C VAL A 47 24.02 -20.32 16.69
N VAL A 48 23.81 -21.64 16.81
CA VAL A 48 23.03 -22.41 15.83
C VAL A 48 21.57 -21.96 15.80
N ILE A 49 20.95 -21.77 16.97
CA ILE A 49 19.56 -21.30 17.07
C ILE A 49 19.43 -19.89 16.49
N ASN A 50 20.33 -18.97 16.84
CA ASN A 50 20.26 -17.59 16.36
C ASN A 50 20.52 -17.50 14.84
N MET A 51 21.43 -18.31 14.29
CA MET A 51 21.62 -18.44 12.84
C MET A 51 20.34 -18.98 12.17
N TYR A 52 19.73 -20.01 12.74
CA TYR A 52 18.51 -20.61 12.20
C TYR A 52 17.33 -19.63 12.21
N ILE A 53 17.16 -18.88 13.31
CA ILE A 53 16.15 -17.81 13.39
C ILE A 53 16.43 -16.75 12.31
N ALA A 54 17.68 -16.32 12.13
CA ALA A 54 18.02 -15.33 11.10
C ALA A 54 17.65 -15.81 9.69
N VAL A 55 17.97 -17.06 9.34
CA VAL A 55 17.61 -17.65 8.03
C VAL A 55 16.10 -17.74 7.85
N ILE A 56 15.36 -18.16 8.88
CA ILE A 56 13.89 -18.20 8.83
C ILE A 56 13.32 -16.79 8.66
N LEU A 57 13.83 -15.82 9.42
CA LEU A 57 13.36 -14.44 9.36
C LEU A 57 13.67 -13.81 8.01
N GLU A 58 14.81 -14.11 7.39
CA GLU A 58 15.15 -13.65 6.05
C GLU A 58 14.21 -14.26 5.00
N ASN A 59 13.92 -15.56 5.09
CA ASN A 59 12.96 -16.20 4.19
C ASN A 59 11.52 -15.68 4.40
N PHE A 60 11.12 -15.47 5.65
CA PHE A 60 9.81 -14.89 5.97
C PHE A 60 9.74 -13.43 5.54
N SER A 61 10.83 -12.67 5.70
CA SER A 61 10.94 -11.29 5.23
C SER A 61 10.84 -11.21 3.70
N GLN A 62 11.49 -12.13 2.96
CA GLN A 62 11.37 -12.21 1.51
C GLN A 62 9.96 -12.62 1.07
N ALA A 63 9.37 -13.62 1.73
CA ALA A 63 8.00 -14.04 1.43
C ALA A 63 6.98 -12.95 1.79
N GLN A 64 7.24 -12.16 2.84
CA GLN A 64 6.42 -11.01 3.18
C GLN A 64 6.66 -9.86 2.19
N GLU A 65 7.87 -9.63 1.71
CA GLU A 65 8.15 -8.67 0.64
C GLU A 65 7.42 -9.06 -0.66
N ASP A 66 7.34 -10.35 -0.99
CA ASP A 66 6.55 -10.87 -2.11
C ASP A 66 5.03 -10.69 -1.93
N VAL A 67 4.54 -10.59 -0.69
CA VAL A 67 3.11 -10.39 -0.38
C VAL A 67 2.76 -8.91 -0.13
N GLU A 68 3.69 -8.13 0.40
CA GLU A 68 3.64 -6.68 0.57
C GLU A 68 4.11 -5.93 -0.68
N GLN A 69 4.35 -6.66 -1.78
CA GLN A 69 4.81 -6.10 -3.04
C GLN A 69 3.87 -4.98 -3.46
N GLY A 70 4.45 -3.79 -3.52
CA GLY A 70 3.82 -2.63 -4.12
C GLY A 70 3.54 -2.88 -5.61
N LEU A 71 3.39 -1.80 -6.36
CA LEU A 71 3.26 -1.94 -7.81
C LEU A 71 4.58 -2.39 -8.42
N THR A 72 4.52 -3.46 -9.20
CA THR A 72 5.65 -4.01 -9.97
C THR A 72 5.82 -3.22 -11.28
N ASP A 73 6.97 -3.39 -11.96
CA ASP A 73 7.21 -2.78 -13.29
C ASP A 73 6.15 -3.22 -14.32
N ASP A 74 5.71 -4.50 -14.25
CA ASP A 74 4.66 -5.04 -15.11
C ASP A 74 3.31 -4.32 -14.93
N ASP A 75 3.00 -3.84 -13.72
CA ASP A 75 1.77 -3.09 -13.44
C ASP A 75 1.79 -1.70 -14.10
N TYR A 76 2.97 -1.07 -14.16
CA TYR A 76 3.15 0.21 -14.86
C TYR A 76 3.06 0.03 -16.38
N ASP A 77 3.64 -1.04 -16.91
CA ASP A 77 3.54 -1.38 -18.33
C ASP A 77 2.08 -1.66 -18.73
N MET A 78 1.36 -2.44 -17.93
CA MET A 78 -0.09 -2.68 -18.13
C MET A 78 -0.88 -1.38 -18.14
N TYR A 79 -0.58 -0.45 -17.22
CA TYR A 79 -1.24 0.86 -17.19
C TYR A 79 -1.03 1.64 -18.50
N TYR A 80 0.21 1.72 -19.00
CA TYR A 80 0.52 2.44 -20.24
C TYR A 80 -0.04 1.73 -21.48
N GLU A 81 -0.07 0.41 -21.49
CA GLU A 81 -0.71 -0.38 -22.56
C GLU A 81 -2.20 -0.03 -22.68
N LYS A 82 -2.94 -0.06 -21.57
CA LYS A 82 -4.36 0.34 -21.58
C LYS A 82 -4.53 1.82 -21.89
N TRP A 83 -3.60 2.68 -21.43
CA TRP A 83 -3.65 4.13 -21.67
C TRP A 83 -3.61 4.48 -23.17
N GLN A 84 -2.76 3.79 -23.94
CA GLN A 84 -2.60 4.04 -25.38
C GLN A 84 -3.90 3.87 -26.18
N VAL A 85 -4.86 3.08 -25.69
CA VAL A 85 -6.19 2.94 -26.30
C VAL A 85 -7.00 4.24 -26.22
N PHE A 86 -6.82 5.01 -25.15
CA PHE A 86 -7.54 6.27 -24.91
C PHE A 86 -6.79 7.50 -25.44
N ASP A 87 -5.46 7.43 -25.54
CA ASP A 87 -4.60 8.49 -26.07
C ASP A 87 -3.60 7.93 -27.12
N PRO A 88 -4.09 7.60 -28.34
CA PRO A 88 -3.23 7.08 -29.41
C PRO A 88 -2.26 8.14 -29.96
N SER A 89 -2.52 9.42 -29.69
CA SER A 89 -1.70 10.55 -30.13
C SER A 89 -0.54 10.85 -29.18
N GLY A 90 -0.48 10.22 -28.00
CA GLY A 90 0.56 10.42 -27.00
C GLY A 90 0.56 11.83 -26.39
N LEU A 91 -0.61 12.45 -26.26
CA LEU A 91 -0.76 13.79 -25.66
C LEU A 91 -0.63 13.77 -24.13
N GLN A 92 -0.67 12.59 -23.51
CA GLN A 92 -0.69 12.36 -22.06
C GLN A 92 -1.94 12.92 -21.37
N PHE A 93 -3.01 13.17 -22.13
CA PHE A 93 -4.29 13.66 -21.61
C PHE A 93 -5.45 12.81 -22.09
N ILE A 94 -6.38 12.51 -21.18
CA ILE A 94 -7.70 11.95 -21.50
C ILE A 94 -8.80 12.88 -21.01
N ARG A 95 -10.01 12.72 -21.52
CA ARG A 95 -11.16 13.49 -21.03
C ARG A 95 -11.72 12.92 -19.72
N TYR A 96 -12.33 13.79 -18.91
CA TYR A 96 -12.96 13.42 -17.64
C TYR A 96 -14.02 12.33 -17.76
N ASP A 97 -14.77 12.32 -18.86
CA ASP A 97 -15.85 11.35 -19.08
C ASP A 97 -15.34 9.93 -19.38
N GLN A 98 -14.14 9.80 -19.95
CA GLN A 98 -13.52 8.52 -20.30
C GLN A 98 -12.83 7.84 -19.10
N LEU A 99 -12.51 8.59 -18.04
CA LEU A 99 -11.79 8.06 -16.87
C LEU A 99 -12.50 6.87 -16.22
N SER A 100 -13.83 6.91 -16.14
CA SER A 100 -14.60 5.81 -15.54
C SER A 100 -14.41 4.50 -16.29
N ASP A 101 -14.32 4.56 -17.62
CA ASP A 101 -14.11 3.38 -18.47
C ASP A 101 -12.64 2.95 -18.46
N PHE A 102 -11.71 3.91 -18.47
CA PHE A 102 -10.28 3.64 -18.41
C PHE A 102 -9.90 2.83 -17.14
N VAL A 103 -10.25 3.34 -15.96
CA VAL A 103 -9.84 2.71 -14.68
C VAL A 103 -10.57 1.37 -14.44
N ASP A 104 -11.74 1.18 -15.05
CA ASP A 104 -12.50 -0.09 -15.02
C ASP A 104 -11.89 -1.16 -15.93
N GLY A 105 -11.21 -0.75 -17.01
CA GLY A 105 -10.53 -1.60 -17.97
C GLY A 105 -9.07 -1.95 -17.62
N LEU A 106 -8.52 -1.36 -16.56
CA LEU A 106 -7.24 -1.79 -15.98
C LEU A 106 -7.37 -3.19 -15.36
N GLU A 107 -6.24 -3.80 -15.04
CA GLU A 107 -6.17 -5.12 -14.39
C GLU A 107 -5.82 -4.95 -12.90
N ALA A 108 -6.03 -6.01 -12.11
CA ALA A 108 -5.58 -5.98 -10.72
C ALA A 108 -4.05 -5.82 -10.71
N PRO A 109 -3.45 -5.01 -9.81
CA PRO A 109 -4.05 -4.36 -8.64
C PRO A 109 -4.64 -2.95 -8.88
N LEU A 110 -4.39 -2.32 -10.02
CA LEU A 110 -4.78 -0.92 -10.29
C LEU A 110 -6.25 -0.73 -10.70
N ARG A 111 -6.95 -1.81 -11.05
CA ARG A 111 -8.34 -1.78 -11.48
C ARG A 111 -9.28 -1.21 -10.43
N VAL A 112 -10.14 -0.27 -10.84
CA VAL A 112 -11.28 0.20 -10.05
C VAL A 112 -12.57 -0.05 -10.81
N SER A 113 -13.24 -1.13 -10.44
CA SER A 113 -14.52 -1.53 -11.02
C SER A 113 -15.60 -0.46 -10.83
N LYS A 114 -16.48 -0.32 -11.82
CA LYS A 114 -17.68 0.52 -11.67
C LYS A 114 -18.61 -0.04 -10.58
N PRO A 115 -19.30 0.83 -9.81
CA PRO A 115 -19.32 2.30 -9.91
C PRO A 115 -18.12 2.96 -9.19
N ASN A 116 -17.28 3.67 -9.95
CA ASN A 116 -16.00 4.22 -9.47
C ASN A 116 -16.00 5.75 -9.26
N LYS A 117 -17.11 6.44 -9.56
CA LYS A 117 -17.21 7.90 -9.47
C LYS A 117 -16.95 8.46 -8.08
N LEU A 118 -17.36 7.75 -7.03
CA LEU A 118 -17.12 8.18 -5.65
C LEU A 118 -15.63 8.17 -5.32
N LEU A 119 -14.89 7.18 -5.82
CA LEU A 119 -13.46 7.08 -5.57
C LEU A 119 -12.70 8.26 -6.18
N PHE A 120 -13.09 8.70 -7.38
CA PHE A 120 -12.50 9.89 -8.00
C PHE A 120 -12.66 11.15 -7.14
N VAL A 121 -13.76 11.26 -6.37
CA VAL A 121 -13.99 12.37 -5.43
C VAL A 121 -13.05 12.29 -4.24
N VAL A 122 -12.87 11.10 -3.69
CA VAL A 122 -11.98 10.86 -2.56
C VAL A 122 -10.52 11.13 -2.95
N MET A 123 -10.12 10.69 -4.15
CA MET A 123 -8.76 10.89 -4.68
C MET A 123 -8.46 12.34 -5.10
N ASN A 124 -9.49 13.20 -5.25
CA ASN A 124 -9.34 14.63 -5.55
C ASN A 124 -8.43 14.93 -6.77
N LEU A 125 -8.66 14.22 -7.88
CA LEU A 125 -7.89 14.36 -9.12
C LEU A 125 -8.00 15.79 -9.71
N PRO A 126 -6.89 16.39 -10.18
CA PRO A 126 -6.91 17.66 -10.89
C PRO A 126 -7.53 17.49 -12.29
N ILE A 127 -8.33 18.47 -12.70
CA ILE A 127 -8.94 18.59 -14.02
C ILE A 127 -8.38 19.85 -14.67
N CYS A 128 -7.74 19.68 -15.80
CA CYS A 128 -7.18 20.74 -16.62
C CYS A 128 -8.23 21.38 -17.55
N GLU A 129 -7.81 22.43 -18.25
CA GLU A 129 -8.61 23.07 -19.30
C GLU A 129 -9.18 22.06 -20.30
N ASN A 130 -10.41 22.33 -20.75
CA ASN A 130 -11.19 21.48 -21.66
C ASN A 130 -11.55 20.10 -21.10
N ASP A 131 -11.76 19.99 -19.77
CA ASP A 131 -12.14 18.75 -19.09
C ASP A 131 -11.14 17.61 -19.30
N ARG A 132 -9.85 17.95 -19.40
CA ARG A 132 -8.76 16.99 -19.60
C ARG A 132 -8.09 16.64 -18.29
N MET A 133 -7.55 15.44 -18.19
CA MET A 133 -6.80 14.97 -17.03
C MET A 133 -5.50 14.33 -17.50
N HIS A 134 -4.43 14.61 -16.75
CA HIS A 134 -3.08 14.18 -17.10
C HIS A 134 -2.81 12.75 -16.64
N CYS A 135 -2.13 11.98 -17.49
CA CYS A 135 -1.74 10.58 -17.27
C CYS A 135 -1.12 10.36 -15.89
N VAL A 136 -0.09 11.13 -15.58
CA VAL A 136 0.68 10.96 -14.33
C VAL A 136 -0.15 11.27 -13.08
N ASP A 137 -1.09 12.21 -13.13
CA ASP A 137 -1.94 12.50 -11.96
C ASP A 137 -2.90 11.35 -11.66
N ILE A 138 -3.37 10.68 -12.71
CA ILE A 138 -4.26 9.52 -12.57
C ILE A 138 -3.46 8.34 -12.01
N LEU A 139 -2.27 8.06 -12.55
CA LEU A 139 -1.41 6.99 -12.06
C LEU A 139 -1.02 7.21 -10.59
N ASP A 140 -0.54 8.41 -10.24
CA ASP A 140 -0.16 8.76 -8.86
C ASP A 140 -1.34 8.59 -7.88
N ALA A 141 -2.54 9.02 -8.27
CA ALA A 141 -3.73 8.83 -7.45
C ALA A 141 -4.13 7.35 -7.26
N LEU A 142 -4.02 6.54 -8.31
CA LEU A 142 -4.30 5.10 -8.23
C LEU A 142 -3.27 4.38 -7.35
N THR A 143 -1.99 4.69 -7.50
CA THR A 143 -0.91 4.17 -6.67
C THR A 143 -1.12 4.55 -5.20
N LYS A 144 -1.43 5.81 -4.91
CA LYS A 144 -1.75 6.26 -3.53
C LYS A 144 -2.99 5.58 -2.96
N ASN A 145 -4.00 5.34 -3.80
CA ASN A 145 -5.20 4.63 -3.37
C ASN A 145 -4.94 3.13 -3.12
N PHE A 146 -4.04 2.50 -3.88
CA PHE A 146 -3.61 1.13 -3.65
C PHE A 146 -2.80 1.01 -2.35
N LEU A 147 -1.79 1.86 -2.18
CA LEU A 147 -0.93 1.89 -0.98
C LEU A 147 -1.68 2.38 0.28
N GLY A 148 -2.71 3.21 0.11
CA GLY A 148 -3.46 3.84 1.20
C GLY A 148 -4.67 3.05 1.70
N LYS A 149 -4.98 1.86 1.16
CA LYS A 149 -6.02 0.99 1.72
C LYS A 149 -5.46 0.29 2.97
N PRO A 150 -6.02 0.55 4.18
CA PRO A 150 -5.45 0.10 5.43
C PRO A 150 -5.66 -1.40 5.74
N ASP A 151 -5.99 -2.24 4.75
CA ASP A 151 -6.40 -3.62 5.01
C ASP A 151 -5.28 -4.66 4.83
N LEU A 152 -4.01 -4.26 4.74
CA LEU A 152 -2.89 -5.23 4.67
C LEU A 152 -1.53 -4.75 5.18
N LEU A 153 -1.32 -3.48 5.51
CA LEU A 153 -0.03 -3.01 6.06
C LEU A 153 -0.27 -2.30 7.37
N GLY A 154 0.12 -2.97 8.45
CA GLY A 154 0.06 -2.43 9.80
C GLY A 154 0.73 -1.06 9.88
N GLU A 155 0.20 -0.21 10.76
CA GLU A 155 0.90 0.98 11.23
C GLU A 155 2.36 0.62 11.53
N ASN A 156 3.28 1.35 10.88
CA ASN A 156 4.74 1.33 11.02
C ASN A 156 5.52 0.71 9.84
N SER A 157 5.54 1.42 8.71
CA SER A 157 6.61 1.49 7.69
C SER A 157 6.12 2.46 6.60
N LEU A 158 6.81 3.50 6.12
CA LEU A 158 8.18 3.97 6.25
C LEU A 158 8.17 5.51 6.18
N GLY A 159 9.15 6.13 6.84
CA GLY A 159 9.66 7.45 6.46
C GLY A 159 10.38 7.40 5.11
N GLY A 160 9.63 7.07 4.05
CA GLY A 160 10.07 7.14 2.67
C GLY A 160 10.11 8.58 2.18
N GLU A 161 11.01 8.84 1.25
CA GLU A 161 11.29 10.14 0.63
C GLU A 161 10.03 10.97 0.34
N PRO A 162 10.14 12.32 0.32
CA PRO A 162 9.03 13.16 -0.13
C PRO A 162 8.48 12.58 -1.45
N PRO A 163 7.14 12.51 -1.60
CA PRO A 163 6.54 11.96 -2.80
C PRO A 163 7.23 12.58 -4.00
N ILE A 164 7.71 11.74 -4.93
CA ILE A 164 8.41 12.13 -6.15
C ILE A 164 7.82 13.46 -6.59
N ASP A 165 8.60 14.54 -6.50
CA ASP A 165 8.07 15.88 -6.78
C ASP A 165 7.99 16.04 -8.30
N ILE A 166 7.04 15.32 -8.91
CA ILE A 166 6.75 15.31 -10.35
C ILE A 166 6.28 16.70 -10.83
N LYS A 167 6.18 17.69 -9.92
CA LYS A 167 5.87 19.08 -10.27
C LYS A 167 6.94 19.73 -11.16
N LYS A 168 8.16 19.18 -11.23
CA LYS A 168 9.27 19.83 -11.95
C LYS A 168 9.25 19.64 -13.47
N ASP A 169 8.59 18.59 -13.99
CA ASP A 169 8.58 18.25 -15.43
C ASP A 169 7.16 18.22 -16.03
N ARG A 170 6.24 19.04 -15.51
CA ARG A 170 4.88 19.12 -16.07
C ARG A 170 4.91 19.73 -17.48
N PRO A 171 4.16 19.16 -18.45
CA PRO A 171 4.00 19.75 -19.77
C PRO A 171 3.51 21.20 -19.71
N LYS A 172 3.89 22.03 -20.69
CA LYS A 172 3.50 23.46 -20.71
C LYS A 172 2.00 23.68 -20.79
N ASP A 173 1.27 22.72 -21.34
CA ASP A 173 -0.20 22.71 -21.45
C ASP A 173 -0.90 22.13 -20.21
N TYR A 174 -0.15 21.82 -19.15
CA TYR A 174 -0.70 21.45 -17.86
C TYR A 174 -1.19 22.68 -17.09
N HIS A 175 -2.49 22.96 -17.19
CA HIS A 175 -3.16 24.04 -16.46
C HIS A 175 -4.37 23.48 -15.69
N PRO A 176 -4.22 23.13 -14.40
CA PRO A 176 -5.33 22.62 -13.59
C PRO A 176 -6.30 23.76 -13.25
N VAL A 177 -7.57 23.57 -13.56
CA VAL A 177 -8.64 24.57 -13.37
C VAL A 177 -9.53 24.21 -12.18
N THR A 178 -9.81 22.92 -12.00
CA THR A 178 -10.70 22.42 -10.94
C THR A 178 -10.26 21.03 -10.50
N THR A 179 -10.93 20.44 -9.52
CA THR A 179 -10.72 19.05 -9.10
C THR A 179 -12.01 18.24 -9.18
N THR A 180 -11.90 16.93 -9.18
CA THR A 180 -13.06 16.02 -9.16
C THR A 180 -13.97 16.27 -7.96
N LEU A 181 -13.41 16.55 -6.78
CA LEU A 181 -14.17 16.91 -5.58
C LEU A 181 -14.93 18.21 -5.78
N GLN A 182 -14.24 19.24 -6.27
CA GLN A 182 -14.84 20.55 -6.50
C GLN A 182 -15.96 20.47 -7.54
N ARG A 183 -15.72 19.77 -8.65
CA ARG A 183 -16.73 19.55 -9.70
C ARG A 183 -17.98 18.84 -9.18
N GLN A 184 -17.83 17.81 -8.34
CA GLN A 184 -18.99 17.14 -7.74
C GLN A 184 -19.77 18.05 -6.78
N ARG A 185 -19.07 18.91 -6.03
CA ARG A 185 -19.72 19.95 -5.21
C ARG A 185 -20.53 20.93 -6.08
N GLU A 186 -19.96 21.42 -7.18
CA GLU A 186 -20.64 22.34 -8.11
C GLU A 186 -21.89 21.72 -8.74
N ILE A 187 -21.80 20.45 -9.18
CA ILE A 187 -22.95 19.70 -9.73
C ILE A 187 -24.04 19.53 -8.66
N TYR A 188 -23.65 19.17 -7.44
CA TYR A 188 -24.59 19.01 -6.32
C TYR A 188 -25.32 20.32 -6.00
N LEU A 189 -24.58 21.43 -5.86
CA LEU A 189 -25.16 22.75 -5.59
C LEU A 189 -26.10 23.20 -6.71
N SER A 190 -25.71 22.96 -7.97
CA SER A 190 -26.55 23.26 -9.14
C SER A 190 -27.88 22.48 -9.11
N ARG A 191 -27.85 21.19 -8.74
CA ARG A 191 -29.06 20.38 -8.59
C ARG A 191 -29.93 20.85 -7.44
N LEU A 192 -29.33 21.20 -6.31
CA LEU A 192 -30.06 21.71 -5.15
C LEU A 192 -30.81 23.01 -5.49
N GLY A 193 -30.13 23.95 -6.15
CA GLY A 193 -30.74 25.20 -6.61
C GLY A 193 -31.88 24.96 -7.60
N LEU A 194 -31.68 24.09 -8.60
CA LEU A 194 -32.72 23.76 -9.59
C LEU A 194 -33.94 23.11 -8.94
N ASN A 195 -33.73 22.19 -8.00
CA ASN A 195 -34.81 21.55 -7.25
C ASN A 195 -35.56 22.56 -6.38
N GLY A 196 -34.85 23.48 -5.72
CA GLY A 196 -35.44 24.57 -4.97
C GLY A 196 -36.31 25.48 -5.85
N PHE A 197 -35.80 25.89 -7.01
CA PHE A 197 -36.52 26.71 -7.97
C PHE A 197 -37.79 26.02 -8.52
N ARG A 198 -37.67 24.74 -8.92
CA ARG A 198 -38.82 23.94 -9.39
C ARG A 198 -39.89 23.80 -8.32
N THR A 199 -39.50 23.56 -7.07
CA THR A 199 -40.42 23.44 -5.93
C THR A 199 -41.11 24.78 -5.63
N ASN A 200 -40.36 25.89 -5.70
CA ASN A 200 -40.91 27.22 -5.50
C ASN A 200 -41.96 27.55 -6.57
N LEU A 201 -41.67 27.31 -7.85
CA LEU A 201 -42.61 27.50 -8.95
C LEU A 201 -43.90 26.68 -8.77
N GLN A 202 -43.79 25.41 -8.35
CA GLN A 202 -44.96 24.57 -8.07
C GLN A 202 -45.81 25.14 -6.93
N ARG A 203 -45.17 25.62 -5.85
CA ARG A 203 -45.88 26.26 -4.73
C ARG A 203 -46.61 27.52 -5.17
N SER A 204 -45.95 28.42 -5.92
CA SER A 204 -46.56 29.63 -6.43
C SER A 204 -47.77 29.34 -7.33
N ARG A 205 -47.66 28.33 -8.19
CA ARG A 205 -48.76 27.91 -9.08
C ARG A 205 -49.92 27.29 -8.31
N ASN A 206 -49.66 26.45 -7.31
CA ASN A 206 -50.70 25.88 -6.44
C ASN A 206 -51.41 26.97 -5.62
N GLN A 207 -50.69 27.98 -5.15
CA GLN A 207 -51.26 29.09 -4.40
C GLN A 207 -52.21 29.94 -5.27
N GLN A 208 -51.86 30.18 -6.54
CA GLN A 208 -52.76 30.85 -7.49
C GLN A 208 -54.06 30.06 -7.70
N LEU A 209 -53.95 28.74 -7.89
CA LEU A 209 -55.13 27.87 -8.07
C LEU A 209 -56.03 27.84 -6.84
N LEU A 210 -55.45 27.92 -5.63
CA LEU A 210 -56.23 28.00 -4.39
C LEU A 210 -56.96 29.34 -4.26
N LEU A 211 -56.30 30.45 -4.61
CA LEU A 211 -56.93 31.77 -4.63
C LEU A 211 -58.09 31.81 -5.63
N GLU A 212 -57.90 31.32 -6.85
CA GLU A 212 -58.93 31.26 -7.87
C GLU A 212 -60.16 30.42 -7.44
N LYS A 213 -59.93 29.24 -6.83
CA LYS A 213 -61.02 28.43 -6.26
C LYS A 213 -61.75 29.12 -5.12
N SER A 214 -61.04 29.87 -4.27
CA SER A 214 -61.66 30.61 -3.17
C SER A 214 -62.52 31.79 -3.66
N THR A 215 -62.15 32.44 -4.77
CA THR A 215 -62.93 33.53 -5.37
C THR A 215 -64.22 33.00 -6.00
N ILE A 216 -64.16 31.86 -6.70
CA ILE A 216 -65.33 31.24 -7.34
C ILE A 216 -66.36 30.78 -6.29
N SER A 217 -65.90 30.27 -5.13
CA SER A 217 -66.79 29.83 -4.03
C SER A 217 -67.50 30.97 -3.29
N GLN A 218 -67.11 32.24 -3.48
CA GLN A 218 -67.76 33.39 -2.84
C GLN A 218 -68.76 34.10 -3.76
N THR A 219 -68.83 33.71 -5.04
CA THR A 219 -69.71 34.31 -6.05
C THR A 219 -70.97 33.49 -6.36
N ASP A 220 -71.12 32.31 -5.74
CA ASP A 220 -72.34 31.49 -5.70
C ASP A 220 -73.02 31.58 -4.32
#